data_AF-A0ABD4TFI1-F1
#
_entry.id   AF-A0ABD4TFI1-F1
#
_cell.length_a   1.000
_cell.length_b   1.000
_cell.length_c   1.000
_cell.angle_alpha   90.00
_cell.angle_beta   90.00
_cell.angle_gamma   90.00
#
_symmetry.space_group_name_H-M   'P 1'
#
loop_
_entity.id
_entity.type
_entity.pdbx_description
1 polymer ?
#
loop_
_entity_poly.entity_id
_entity_poly.type
_entity_poly.pdbx_seq_one_letter_code
_entity_poly.pdbx_strand_id
1 'polypeptide(L)'
;MKKTGVFLILLVLILACAGAGCVQPSEEEAETQLCQDLTELGAALESMENTSLRTSVGDIRDGRDQVQSAMEGVRESAGQLANVRVDDLNAAYENLNQAVEDLPDDVTVIEAIQTIRPQIQAVRAEQQSLYDDLNCTAQ
;
A
#
# COMPACT_ATOMS: atom_id res chain seq x y z
N MET A 1 6.96 40.03 -35.58
CA MET A 1 6.14 39.07 -34.79
C MET A 1 6.99 38.69 -33.58
N LYS A 2 6.91 39.36 -32.42
CA LYS A 2 6.00 39.05 -31.26
C LYS A 2 6.03 37.54 -30.95
N LYS A 3 6.50 37.02 -29.81
CA LYS A 3 6.86 37.58 -28.49
C LYS A 3 7.85 36.63 -27.79
N THR A 4 8.75 37.22 -27.02
CA THR A 4 9.50 36.65 -25.89
C THR A 4 8.58 36.13 -24.78
N GLY A 5 9.04 35.16 -24.00
CA GLY A 5 8.52 34.86 -22.66
C GLY A 5 8.90 33.45 -22.19
N VAL A 6 9.99 33.19 -21.45
CA VAL A 6 10.25 33.49 -20.03
C VAL A 6 9.66 32.44 -19.07
N PHE A 7 10.59 31.69 -18.45
CA PHE A 7 10.62 31.20 -17.07
C PHE A 7 9.98 29.84 -16.70
N LEU A 8 10.88 28.89 -16.39
CA LEU A 8 11.00 28.18 -15.10
C LEU A 8 9.80 28.32 -14.16
N ILE A 9 8.92 27.32 -14.17
CA ILE A 9 7.92 27.12 -13.12
C ILE A 9 8.58 26.21 -12.07
N LEU A 10 9.29 26.84 -11.14
CA LEU A 10 9.54 26.31 -9.81
C LEU A 10 8.16 26.29 -9.11
N LEU A 11 7.53 25.12 -9.07
CA LEU A 11 6.31 24.92 -8.29
C LEU A 11 6.70 24.78 -6.80
N VAL A 12 7.02 25.91 -6.19
CA VAL A 12 7.14 26.02 -4.74
C VAL A 12 5.70 26.05 -4.19
N LEU A 13 5.24 24.91 -3.68
CA LEU A 13 4.07 24.83 -2.80
C LEU A 13 4.41 25.48 -1.46
N ILE A 14 4.40 26.82 -1.39
CA ILE A 14 4.28 27.52 -0.12
C ILE A 14 2.84 27.32 0.34
N LEU A 15 2.63 26.29 1.16
CA LEU A 15 1.40 26.11 1.91
C LEU A 15 1.38 27.15 3.02
N ALA A 16 0.72 28.27 2.76
CA ALA A 16 0.54 29.36 3.72
C ALA A 16 -0.46 28.94 4.83
N CYS A 17 0.02 28.19 5.84
CA CYS A 17 -0.72 27.95 7.08
C CYS A 17 -0.56 29.15 8.03
N ALA A 18 -1.18 30.28 7.67
CA ALA A 18 -1.36 31.40 8.58
C ALA A 18 -2.72 31.27 9.28
N GLY A 19 -2.74 30.71 10.49
CA GLY A 19 -3.84 30.95 11.43
C GLY A 19 -5.03 29.98 11.41
N ALA A 20 -4.78 28.68 11.43
CA ALA A 20 -5.64 27.67 12.07
C ALA A 20 -4.77 26.42 12.17
N GLY A 21 -4.61 25.85 13.36
CA GLY A 21 -3.62 24.79 13.61
C GLY A 21 -3.90 23.52 12.81
N CYS A 22 -3.30 23.41 11.62
CA CYS A 22 -2.94 22.14 11.02
C CYS A 22 -1.55 21.83 11.56
N VAL A 23 -1.48 21.02 12.61
CA VAL A 23 -0.20 20.44 13.04
C VAL A 23 0.12 19.39 11.97
N GLN A 24 1.00 19.75 11.04
CA GLN A 24 1.55 18.77 10.12
C GLN A 24 2.46 17.84 10.93
N PRO A 25 2.29 16.51 10.86
CA PRO A 25 3.16 15.60 11.58
C PRO A 25 4.61 15.87 11.17
N SER A 26 5.51 15.70 12.14
CA SER A 26 6.93 15.72 11.85
C SER A 26 7.30 14.56 10.91
N GLU A 27 8.40 14.69 10.17
CA GLU A 27 8.89 13.63 9.28
C GLU A 27 9.09 12.30 10.03
N GLU A 28 9.59 12.36 11.27
CA GLU A 28 9.77 11.20 12.16
C GLU A 28 8.45 10.53 12.56
N GLU A 29 7.39 11.31 12.83
CA GLU A 29 6.06 10.78 13.12
C GLU A 29 5.44 10.10 11.88
N ALA A 30 5.63 10.70 10.70
CA ALA A 30 5.13 10.14 9.45
C ALA A 30 5.87 8.84 9.05
N GLU A 31 7.19 8.76 9.25
CA GLU A 31 7.97 7.53 9.07
C GLU A 31 7.50 6.43 10.03
N THR A 32 7.29 6.77 11.30
CA THR A 32 6.77 5.82 12.30
C THR A 32 5.40 5.27 11.92
N GLN A 33 4.50 6.15 11.46
CA GLN A 33 3.18 5.73 11.00
C GLN A 33 3.27 4.81 9.78
N LEU A 34 4.14 5.13 8.82
CA LEU A 34 4.35 4.26 7.66
C LEU A 34 4.86 2.87 8.06
N CYS A 35 5.82 2.79 8.99
CA CYS A 35 6.28 1.51 9.53
C CYS A 35 5.15 0.70 10.21
N GLN A 36 4.26 1.39 10.92
CA GLN A 36 3.08 0.76 11.51
C GLN A 36 2.13 0.23 10.41
N ASP A 37 1.80 1.04 9.41
CA ASP A 37 0.89 0.64 8.33
C ASP A 37 1.46 -0.53 7.51
N LEU A 38 2.78 -0.57 7.30
CA LEU A 38 3.45 -1.71 6.68
C LEU A 38 3.36 -2.97 7.54
N THR A 39 3.40 -2.84 8.86
CA THR A 39 3.21 -3.97 9.78
C THR A 39 1.77 -4.49 9.71
N GLU A 40 0.79 -3.58 9.66
CA GLU A 40 -0.63 -3.92 9.51
C GLU A 40 -0.91 -4.59 8.16
N LEU A 41 -0.28 -4.13 7.08
CA LEU A 41 -0.32 -4.80 5.78
C LEU A 41 0.27 -6.22 5.85
N GLY A 42 1.42 -6.40 6.51
CA GLY A 42 2.01 -7.71 6.74
C GLY A 42 1.06 -8.66 7.49
N ALA A 43 0.40 -8.17 8.54
CA ALA A 43 -0.58 -8.93 9.31
C ALA A 43 -1.84 -9.27 8.49
N ALA A 44 -2.33 -8.36 7.65
CA ALA A 44 -3.46 -8.62 6.75
C ALA A 44 -3.12 -9.71 5.73
N LEU A 45 -1.92 -9.68 5.13
CA LEU A 45 -1.44 -10.72 4.21
C LEU A 45 -1.31 -12.08 4.90
N GLU A 46 -0.80 -12.10 6.14
CA GLU A 46 -0.73 -13.33 6.94
C GLU A 46 -2.13 -13.88 7.26
N SER A 47 -3.06 -13.02 7.68
CA SER A 47 -4.47 -13.40 7.93
C SER A 47 -5.11 -13.99 6.69
N MET A 48 -4.88 -13.37 5.53
CA MET A 48 -5.38 -13.86 4.25
C MET A 48 -4.83 -15.25 3.93
N GLU A 49 -3.53 -15.49 4.15
CA GLU A 49 -2.88 -16.76 3.86
C GLU A 49 -3.22 -17.90 4.83
N ASN A 50 -3.38 -17.57 6.12
CA ASN A 50 -3.60 -18.54 7.18
C ASN A 50 -5.08 -18.82 7.44
N THR A 51 -5.97 -17.89 7.12
CA THR A 51 -7.40 -17.98 7.44
C THR A 51 -8.27 -17.93 6.18
N SER A 52 -8.33 -16.77 5.51
CA SER A 52 -9.25 -16.54 4.39
C SER A 52 -9.10 -17.54 3.25
N LEU A 53 -7.85 -17.79 2.82
CA LEU A 53 -7.54 -18.70 1.73
C LEU A 53 -8.03 -20.13 1.97
N ARG A 54 -8.24 -20.56 3.22
CA ARG A 54 -8.53 -21.95 3.57
C ARG A 54 -10.01 -22.25 3.75
N THR A 55 -10.87 -21.24 3.68
CA THR A 55 -12.28 -21.36 4.09
C THR A 55 -13.22 -21.42 2.90
N SER A 56 -13.31 -20.35 2.10
CA SER A 56 -14.15 -20.30 0.91
C SER A 56 -13.68 -19.22 -0.07
N VAL A 57 -14.16 -19.21 -1.30
CA VAL A 57 -13.87 -18.14 -2.27
C VAL A 57 -14.43 -16.79 -1.80
N GLY A 58 -15.55 -16.77 -1.07
CA GLY A 58 -16.06 -15.57 -0.43
C GLY A 58 -15.09 -15.00 0.59
N ASP A 59 -14.57 -15.84 1.48
CA ASP A 59 -13.59 -15.41 2.48
C ASP A 59 -12.27 -14.92 1.85
N ILE A 60 -11.90 -15.44 0.66
CA ILE A 60 -10.76 -14.91 -0.12
C ILE A 60 -11.01 -13.47 -0.53
N ARG A 61 -12.21 -13.14 -1.01
CA ARG A 61 -12.59 -11.77 -1.38
C ARG A 61 -12.59 -10.86 -0.15
N ASP A 62 -13.14 -11.33 0.97
CA ASP A 62 -13.12 -10.58 2.25
C ASP A 62 -11.69 -10.39 2.78
N GLY A 63 -10.80 -11.37 2.58
CA GLY A 63 -9.39 -11.28 2.90
C GLY A 63 -8.66 -10.25 2.03
N ARG A 64 -8.99 -10.19 0.74
CA ARG A 64 -8.49 -9.14 -0.18
C ARG A 64 -8.92 -7.76 0.29
N ASP A 65 -10.18 -7.59 0.70
CA ASP A 65 -10.70 -6.30 1.16
C ASP A 65 -9.95 -5.82 2.41
N GLN A 66 -9.57 -6.72 3.32
CA GLN A 66 -8.70 -6.39 4.47
C GLN A 66 -7.30 -5.94 4.03
N VAL A 67 -6.68 -6.65 3.08
CA VAL A 67 -5.39 -6.26 2.50
C VAL A 67 -5.49 -4.91 1.79
N GLN A 68 -6.60 -4.64 1.11
CA GLN A 68 -6.87 -3.35 0.48
C GLN A 68 -6.89 -2.22 1.51
N SER A 69 -7.64 -2.35 2.59
CA SER A 69 -7.70 -1.32 3.64
C SER A 69 -6.33 -1.05 4.26
N ALA A 70 -5.52 -2.09 4.50
CA ALA A 70 -4.17 -1.91 5.00
C ALA A 70 -3.26 -1.20 3.96
N MET A 71 -3.39 -1.54 2.68
CA MET A 71 -2.65 -0.89 1.59
C MET A 71 -3.03 0.58 1.41
N GLU A 72 -4.30 0.94 1.67
CA GLU A 72 -4.75 2.33 1.71
C GLU A 72 -4.05 3.12 2.82
N GLY A 73 -3.88 2.53 4.01
CA GLY A 73 -3.09 3.11 5.10
C GLY A 73 -1.65 3.40 4.68
N VAL A 74 -0.96 2.40 4.09
CA VAL A 74 0.41 2.57 3.58
C VAL A 74 0.52 3.70 2.56
N ARG A 75 -0.46 3.83 1.65
CA ARG A 75 -0.48 4.93 0.66
C ARG A 75 -0.66 6.29 1.32
N GLU A 76 -1.54 6.37 2.31
CA GLU A 76 -1.82 7.61 3.04
C GLU A 76 -0.59 8.10 3.81
N SER A 77 0.06 7.22 4.58
CA SER A 77 1.26 7.57 5.34
C SER A 77 2.47 7.83 4.44
N ALA A 78 2.70 7.01 3.41
CA ALA A 78 3.77 7.27 2.45
C ALA A 78 3.60 8.60 1.70
N GLY A 79 2.36 9.01 1.43
CA GLY A 79 2.05 10.30 0.79
C GLY A 79 2.44 11.53 1.63
N GLN A 80 2.72 11.35 2.92
CA GLN A 80 3.20 12.41 3.82
C GLN A 80 4.73 12.58 3.74
N LEU A 81 5.44 11.66 3.10
CA LEU A 81 6.90 11.62 3.01
C LEU A 81 7.36 11.92 1.59
N ALA A 82 8.24 12.91 1.42
CA ALA A 82 8.62 13.39 0.09
C ALA A 82 9.47 12.40 -0.74
N ASN A 83 10.17 11.48 -0.07
CA ASN A 83 11.18 10.62 -0.70
C ASN A 83 10.83 9.12 -0.66
N VAL A 84 9.63 8.77 -0.18
CA VAL A 84 9.17 7.38 -0.13
C VAL A 84 8.45 7.03 -1.43
N ARG A 85 8.80 5.87 -1.99
CA ARG A 85 8.21 5.34 -3.22
C ARG A 85 7.54 4.01 -2.90
N VAL A 86 6.25 3.93 -3.21
CA VAL A 86 5.41 2.73 -3.00
C VAL A 86 4.99 2.07 -4.32
N ASP A 87 5.66 2.41 -5.42
CA ASP A 87 5.26 2.00 -6.78
C ASP A 87 5.30 0.47 -6.94
N ASP A 88 6.38 -0.18 -6.51
CA ASP A 88 6.54 -1.63 -6.64
C ASP A 88 5.54 -2.39 -5.74
N LEU A 89 5.35 -1.91 -4.50
CA LEU A 89 4.34 -2.43 -3.59
C LEU A 89 2.92 -2.26 -4.15
N ASN A 90 2.60 -1.10 -4.75
CA ASN A 90 1.32 -0.86 -5.42
C ASN A 90 1.10 -1.83 -6.58
N ALA A 91 2.10 -2.01 -7.44
CA ALA A 91 2.02 -2.92 -8.57
C ALA A 91 1.81 -4.37 -8.12
N ALA A 92 2.53 -4.82 -7.08
CA ALA A 92 2.33 -6.14 -6.50
C ALA A 92 0.91 -6.31 -5.93
N TYR A 93 0.41 -5.30 -5.21
CA TYR A 93 -0.96 -5.31 -4.68
C TYR A 93 -2.01 -5.33 -5.80
N GLU A 94 -1.84 -4.54 -6.86
CA GLU A 94 -2.76 -4.52 -8.00
C GLU A 94 -2.84 -5.90 -8.67
N ASN A 95 -1.73 -6.62 -8.80
CA ASN A 95 -1.72 -7.99 -9.29
C ASN A 95 -2.49 -8.95 -8.37
N LEU A 96 -2.35 -8.82 -7.04
CA LEU A 96 -3.15 -9.58 -6.08
C LEU A 96 -4.64 -9.24 -6.20
N ASN A 97 -4.99 -7.95 -6.27
CA ASN A 97 -6.35 -7.48 -6.41
C ASN A 97 -7.01 -8.07 -7.67
N GLN A 98 -6.34 -7.92 -8.80
CA GLN A 98 -6.80 -8.42 -10.08
C GLN A 98 -6.97 -9.95 -10.06
N ALA A 99 -6.01 -10.68 -9.50
CA ALA A 99 -6.08 -12.13 -9.41
C ALA A 99 -7.30 -12.62 -8.59
N VAL A 100 -7.72 -11.87 -7.56
CA VAL A 100 -8.93 -12.17 -6.78
C VAL A 100 -10.20 -11.78 -7.53
N GLU A 101 -10.20 -10.63 -8.21
CA GLU A 101 -11.34 -10.16 -9.00
C GLU A 101 -11.64 -11.10 -10.19
N ASP A 102 -10.60 -11.63 -10.82
CA ASP A 102 -10.69 -12.54 -11.96
C ASP A 102 -11.09 -13.98 -11.59
N LEU A 103 -11.23 -14.29 -10.29
CA LEU A 103 -11.70 -15.62 -9.87
C LEU A 103 -13.15 -15.85 -10.35
N PRO A 104 -13.40 -16.91 -11.14
CA PRO A 104 -14.75 -17.30 -11.51
C PRO A 104 -15.61 -17.61 -10.29
N ASP A 105 -16.92 -17.36 -10.37
CA ASP A 105 -17.85 -17.64 -9.26
C ASP A 105 -17.97 -19.13 -8.92
N ASP A 106 -17.65 -20.01 -9.86
CA ASP A 106 -17.69 -21.48 -9.72
C ASP A 106 -16.32 -22.12 -9.49
N VAL A 107 -15.25 -21.31 -9.32
CA VAL A 107 -13.90 -21.82 -9.05
C VAL A 107 -13.87 -22.60 -7.74
N THR A 108 -13.09 -23.68 -7.69
CA THR A 108 -12.88 -24.37 -6.42
C THR A 108 -11.94 -23.57 -5.52
N VAL A 109 -12.09 -23.70 -4.20
CA VAL A 109 -11.19 -23.01 -3.25
C VAL A 109 -9.72 -23.40 -3.47
N ILE A 110 -9.44 -24.64 -3.88
CA ILE A 110 -8.08 -25.12 -4.13
C ILE A 110 -7.46 -24.44 -5.35
N GLU A 111 -8.20 -24.31 -6.44
CA GLU A 111 -7.74 -23.59 -7.64
C GLU A 111 -7.54 -22.11 -7.33
N ALA A 112 -8.47 -21.48 -6.61
CA ALA A 112 -8.31 -20.10 -6.15
C ALA A 112 -7.02 -19.91 -5.33
N ILE A 113 -6.76 -20.79 -4.36
CA ILE A 113 -5.52 -20.75 -3.57
C ILE A 113 -4.26 -20.81 -4.44
N GLN A 114 -4.25 -21.67 -5.47
CA GLN A 114 -3.11 -21.81 -6.37
C GLN A 114 -2.84 -20.53 -7.16
N THR A 115 -3.90 -19.84 -7.57
CA THR A 115 -3.81 -18.54 -8.27
C THR A 115 -3.36 -17.42 -7.34
N ILE A 116 -3.90 -17.35 -6.11
CA ILE A 116 -3.71 -16.21 -5.21
C ILE A 116 -2.39 -16.27 -4.43
N ARG A 117 -1.95 -17.45 -3.98
CA ARG A 117 -0.76 -17.57 -3.11
C ARG A 117 0.50 -16.90 -3.70
N PRO A 118 0.85 -17.07 -4.99
CA PRO A 118 2.01 -16.38 -5.56
C PRO A 118 1.91 -14.85 -5.47
N GLN A 119 0.70 -14.30 -5.60
CA GLN A 119 0.49 -12.84 -5.53
C GLN A 119 0.64 -12.32 -4.11
N ILE A 120 0.12 -13.02 -3.11
CA ILE A 120 0.35 -12.67 -1.68
C ILE A 120 1.85 -12.62 -1.37
N GLN A 121 2.62 -13.60 -1.87
CA GLN A 121 4.06 -13.64 -1.65
C GLN A 121 4.78 -12.49 -2.36
N ALA A 122 4.31 -12.06 -3.52
CA ALA A 122 4.84 -10.87 -4.21
C ALA A 122 4.59 -9.59 -3.38
N VAL A 123 3.37 -9.39 -2.88
CA VAL A 123 3.06 -8.22 -2.02
C VAL A 123 3.92 -8.26 -0.75
N ARG A 124 4.07 -9.42 -0.12
CA ARG A 124 4.91 -9.57 1.07
C ARG A 124 6.38 -9.24 0.81
N ALA A 125 6.91 -9.62 -0.35
CA ALA A 125 8.29 -9.30 -0.72
C ALA A 125 8.50 -7.79 -0.84
N GLU A 126 7.60 -7.09 -1.54
CA GLU A 126 7.68 -5.63 -1.68
C GLU A 126 7.40 -4.89 -0.37
N GLN A 127 6.47 -5.40 0.45
CA GLN A 127 6.20 -4.86 1.78
C GLN A 127 7.45 -4.96 2.67
N GLN A 128 8.13 -6.11 2.66
CA GLN A 128 9.37 -6.30 3.43
C GLN A 128 10.51 -5.43 2.88
N SER A 129 10.65 -5.31 1.56
CA SER A 129 11.67 -4.45 0.95
C SER A 129 11.51 -3.01 1.41
N LEU A 130 10.28 -2.48 1.37
CA LEU A 130 10.02 -1.11 1.82
C LEU A 130 10.21 -0.95 3.33
N TYR A 131 9.81 -1.95 4.12
CA TYR A 131 10.04 -1.98 5.57
C TYR A 131 11.53 -1.90 5.91
N ASP A 132 12.37 -2.65 5.18
CA ASP A 132 13.82 -2.69 5.35
C ASP A 132 14.48 -1.38 4.88
N ASP A 133 14.05 -0.82 3.75
CA ASP A 133 14.57 0.44 3.20
C ASP A 133 14.34 1.63 4.15
N LEU A 134 13.20 1.61 4.86
CA LEU A 134 12.87 2.59 5.90
C LEU A 134 13.56 2.32 7.23
N ASN A 135 14.29 1.21 7.37
CA ASN A 135 14.87 0.73 8.62
C ASN A 135 13.84 0.64 9.75
N CYS A 136 12.62 0.21 9.42
CA CYS A 136 11.57 0.04 10.41
C CYS A 136 12.01 -0.98 11.48
N THR A 137 11.77 -0.67 12.75
CA THR A 137 12.03 -1.60 13.85
C THR A 137 10.74 -2.30 14.25
N ALA A 138 10.79 -3.63 14.39
CA ALA A 138 9.68 -4.36 15.00
C ALA A 138 9.42 -3.78 16.40
N GLN A 139 8.24 -3.21 16.61
CA GLN A 139 7.82 -2.68 17.91
C GLN A 139 7.54 -3.81 18.90
#